data_AF-A0A7X0ML66-F1
#
_entry.id   AF-A0A7X0ML66-F1
#
_cell.length_a   1.000
_cell.length_b   1.000
_cell.length_c   1.000
_cell.angle_alpha   90.00
_cell.angle_beta   90.00
_cell.angle_gamma   90.00
#
_symmetry.space_group_name_H-M   'P 1'
#
loop_
_entity.id
_entity.type
_entity.pdbx_description
1 polymer ?
#
loop_
_entity_poly.entity_id
_entity_poly.type
_entity_poly.pdbx_seq_one_letter_code
_entity_poly.pdbx_strand_id
1 'polypeptide(L)'
;MRVFLIILAVVLSIVSLALFLLLQAAGDFGKPTYRIIPILSQDRKFTIYIKAKNWGVTGDHQCTIISTSPEKEFEPDSTREIIFKELEPFLYKSNKDTLFLYVRKKSIIPKNIRSKWIIQQIETDNSKMMDLRKRGPLNKI
;
A
#
# COMPACT_ATOMS: atom_id res chain seq x y z
N MET A 1 -52.63 19.94 -19.03
CA MET A 1 -52.03 18.58 -19.07
C MET A 1 -50.70 18.52 -19.83
N ARG A 2 -50.61 19.01 -21.08
CA ARG A 2 -49.36 18.97 -21.88
C ARG A 2 -48.18 19.73 -21.24
N VAL A 3 -48.41 20.94 -20.74
CA VAL A 3 -47.36 21.75 -20.07
C VAL A 3 -46.84 21.08 -18.79
N PHE A 4 -47.74 20.46 -18.02
CA PHE A 4 -47.38 19.71 -16.82
C PHE A 4 -46.49 18.50 -17.14
N LEU A 5 -46.79 17.76 -18.21
CA LEU A 5 -45.96 16.63 -18.67
C LEU A 5 -44.56 17.08 -19.12
N ILE A 6 -44.45 18.24 -19.76
CA ILE A 6 -43.16 18.80 -20.18
C ILE A 6 -42.33 19.17 -18.95
N ILE A 7 -42.93 19.86 -17.97
CA ILE A 7 -42.24 20.24 -16.72
C ILE A 7 -41.76 18.98 -15.97
N LEU A 8 -42.61 17.96 -15.87
CA LEU A 8 -42.24 16.70 -15.22
C LEU A 8 -41.06 16.00 -15.91
N ALA A 9 -41.06 15.96 -17.25
CA ALA A 9 -39.97 15.35 -18.03
C ALA A 9 -38.64 16.11 -17.85
N VAL A 10 -38.69 17.45 -17.81
CA VAL A 10 -37.50 18.28 -17.55
C VAL A 10 -36.96 18.03 -16.14
N VAL A 11 -37.83 17.99 -15.13
CA VAL A 11 -37.43 17.72 -13.74
C VAL A 11 -36.79 16.33 -13.61
N LEU A 12 -37.40 15.29 -14.19
CA LEU A 12 -36.85 13.93 -14.19
C LEU A 12 -35.49 13.86 -14.88
N SER A 13 -35.31 14.59 -15.98
CA SER A 13 -34.03 14.65 -16.70
C SER A 13 -32.93 15.29 -15.84
N ILE A 14 -33.26 16.38 -15.13
CA ILE A 14 -32.33 17.05 -14.21
C ILE A 14 -31.95 16.11 -13.05
N VAL A 15 -32.93 15.43 -12.45
CA VAL A 15 -32.69 14.47 -11.34
C VAL A 15 -31.83 13.31 -11.81
N SER A 16 -32.11 12.74 -12.98
CA SER A 16 -31.32 11.64 -13.55
C SER A 16 -29.88 12.08 -13.83
N LEU A 17 -29.69 13.29 -14.34
CA LEU A 17 -28.36 13.83 -14.60
C LEU A 17 -27.58 14.07 -13.29
N ALA A 18 -28.23 14.62 -12.27
CA ALA A 18 -27.64 14.81 -10.95
C ALA A 18 -27.23 13.47 -10.32
N LEU A 19 -28.08 12.44 -10.40
CA LEU A 19 -27.79 11.10 -9.90
C LEU A 19 -26.61 10.46 -10.64
N PHE A 20 -26.56 10.60 -11.96
CA PHE A 20 -25.46 10.09 -12.78
C PHE A 20 -24.11 10.75 -12.41
N LEU A 21 -24.10 12.08 -12.24
CA LEU A 21 -22.90 12.80 -11.82
C LEU A 21 -22.44 12.39 -10.41
N LEU A 22 -23.39 12.15 -9.50
CA LEU A 22 -23.10 11.73 -8.13
C LEU A 22 -22.52 10.30 -8.08
N LEU A 23 -23.02 9.39 -8.92
CA LEU A 23 -22.47 8.02 -9.07
C LEU A 23 -21.06 8.02 -9.68
N GLN A 24 -20.79 8.91 -10.65
CA GLN A 24 -19.45 9.06 -11.23
C GLN A 24 -18.46 9.62 -10.21
N ALA A 25 -18.87 10.62 -9.43
CA ALA A 25 -18.06 11.16 -8.34
C ALA A 25 -17.80 10.12 -7.23
N ALA A 26 -18.73 9.16 -7.06
CA ALA A 26 -18.57 8.05 -6.16
C ALA A 26 -17.64 6.92 -6.69
N GLY A 27 -17.22 7.00 -7.95
CA GLY A 27 -16.45 5.95 -8.61
C GLY A 27 -15.08 5.67 -7.97
N ASP A 28 -14.52 6.57 -7.16
CA ASP A 28 -13.23 6.39 -6.49
C ASP A 28 -13.35 5.87 -5.04
N PHE A 29 -14.56 5.67 -4.53
CA PHE A 29 -14.74 5.13 -3.18
C PHE A 29 -14.27 3.67 -3.08
N GLY A 30 -13.32 3.42 -2.18
CA GLY A 30 -12.80 2.08 -1.91
C GLY A 30 -11.83 1.53 -2.96
N LYS A 31 -11.47 2.32 -4.00
CA LYS A 31 -10.44 1.92 -4.96
C LYS A 31 -9.09 1.72 -4.28
N PRO A 32 -8.29 0.73 -4.72
CA PRO A 32 -6.96 0.52 -4.14
C PRO A 32 -6.05 1.71 -4.39
N THR A 33 -5.38 2.17 -3.34
CA THR A 33 -4.29 3.15 -3.41
C THR A 33 -2.96 2.41 -3.26
N TYR A 34 -1.98 2.80 -4.09
CA TYR A 34 -0.67 2.15 -4.11
C TYR A 34 0.43 3.15 -3.78
N ARG A 35 1.31 2.77 -2.86
CA ARG A 35 2.56 3.47 -2.53
C ARG A 35 3.75 2.57 -2.87
N ILE A 36 4.79 3.14 -3.45
CA ILE A 36 6.04 2.44 -3.77
C ILE A 36 7.22 3.27 -3.27
N ILE A 37 8.17 2.61 -2.60
CA ILE A 37 9.38 3.21 -2.06
C ILE A 37 10.57 2.40 -2.60
N PRO A 38 11.36 2.95 -3.53
CA PRO A 38 12.57 2.30 -4.02
C PRO A 38 13.71 2.44 -3.00
N ILE A 39 14.46 1.36 -2.79
CA ILE A 39 15.67 1.34 -1.97
C ILE A 39 16.82 0.84 -2.84
N LEU A 40 17.79 1.72 -3.07
CA LEU A 40 18.96 1.48 -3.91
C LEU A 40 20.09 0.84 -3.12
N SER A 41 20.71 -0.19 -3.70
CA SER A 41 21.92 -0.83 -3.15
C SER A 41 23.08 0.16 -3.10
N GLN A 42 24.13 -0.19 -2.36
CA GLN A 42 25.31 0.66 -2.25
C GLN A 42 25.96 0.90 -3.63
N ASP A 43 26.00 -0.13 -4.47
CA ASP A 43 26.53 -0.07 -5.84
C ASP A 43 25.53 0.50 -6.87
N ARG A 44 24.30 0.83 -6.44
CA ARG A 44 23.16 1.30 -7.25
C ARG A 44 22.75 0.38 -8.40
N LYS A 45 23.21 -0.87 -8.44
CA LYS A 45 22.85 -1.83 -9.49
C LYS A 45 21.58 -2.62 -9.16
N PHE A 46 21.18 -2.66 -7.88
CA PHE A 46 20.04 -3.43 -7.42
C PHE A 46 19.09 -2.56 -6.62
N THR A 47 17.82 -2.59 -7.00
CA THR A 47 16.76 -1.89 -6.28
C THR A 47 15.80 -2.91 -5.69
N ILE A 48 15.47 -2.71 -4.42
CA ILE A 48 14.36 -3.40 -3.77
C ILE A 48 13.25 -2.39 -3.50
N TYR A 49 12.01 -2.80 -3.66
CA TYR A 49 10.85 -1.94 -3.55
C TYR A 49 10.03 -2.37 -2.34
N ILE A 50 9.76 -1.42 -1.44
CA ILE A 50 8.68 -1.57 -0.47
C ILE A 50 7.43 -1.02 -1.13
N LYS A 51 6.41 -1.87 -1.31
CA LYS A 51 5.14 -1.48 -1.89
C LYS A 51 4.04 -1.65 -0.86
N ALA A 52 3.07 -0.74 -0.85
CA ALA A 52 1.87 -0.84 -0.03
C ALA A 52 0.64 -0.63 -0.89
N LYS A 53 -0.36 -1.48 -0.68
CA LYS A 53 -1.70 -1.45 -1.28
C LYS A 53 -2.69 -1.25 -0.14
N ASN A 54 -3.43 -0.15 -0.16
CA ASN A 54 -4.51 0.10 0.80
C ASN A 54 -5.83 0.14 0.05
N TRP A 55 -6.85 -0.57 0.52
CA TRP A 55 -8.17 -0.61 -0.10
C TRP A 55 -9.29 -0.71 0.94
N GLY A 56 -10.54 -0.69 0.47
CA GLY A 56 -11.72 -0.66 1.32
C GLY A 56 -12.16 0.77 1.63
N VAL A 57 -13.44 0.94 1.93
CA VAL A 57 -14.07 2.26 2.12
C VAL A 57 -13.44 3.04 3.26
N THR A 58 -13.03 2.34 4.33
CA THR A 58 -12.35 2.91 5.50
C THR A 58 -10.82 2.82 5.41
N GLY A 59 -10.27 2.27 4.32
CA GLY A 59 -8.83 2.04 4.16
C GLY A 59 -8.23 1.07 5.20
N ASP A 60 -9.05 0.20 5.76
CA ASP A 60 -8.70 -0.75 6.81
C ASP A 60 -7.95 -1.99 6.29
N HIS A 61 -7.99 -2.21 4.98
CA HIS A 61 -7.23 -3.27 4.34
C HIS A 61 -5.91 -2.69 3.82
N GLN A 62 -4.80 -3.17 4.40
CA GLN A 62 -3.46 -2.83 3.96
C GLN A 62 -2.68 -4.11 3.67
N CYS A 63 -1.97 -4.13 2.55
CA CYS A 63 -0.95 -5.11 2.25
C CYS A 63 0.34 -4.41 1.87
N THR A 64 1.41 -4.75 2.58
CA THR A 64 2.75 -4.27 2.27
C THR A 64 3.60 -5.45 1.81
N ILE A 65 4.27 -5.28 0.69
CA ILE A 65 5.19 -6.27 0.15
C ILE A 65 6.58 -5.71 -0.02
N ILE A 66 7.56 -6.60 -0.01
CA ILE A 66 8.93 -6.31 -0.41
C ILE A 66 9.22 -7.14 -1.66
N SER A 67 9.51 -6.45 -2.75
CA SER A 67 9.60 -7.03 -4.10
C SER A 67 10.78 -6.43 -4.86
N THR A 68 11.24 -7.15 -5.88
CA THR A 68 12.26 -6.66 -6.83
C THR A 68 11.65 -6.10 -8.11
N SER A 69 10.34 -6.29 -8.31
CA SER A 69 9.62 -5.71 -9.46
C SER A 69 9.39 -4.20 -9.24
N PRO A 70 9.60 -3.34 -10.25
CA PRO A 70 9.28 -1.91 -10.18
C PRO A 70 7.79 -1.59 -10.33
N GLU A 71 6.94 -2.57 -10.68
CA GLU A 71 5.52 -2.35 -10.96
C GLU A 71 4.77 -1.84 -9.72
N LYS A 72 4.05 -0.72 -9.87
CA LYS A 72 3.37 -0.05 -8.75
C LYS A 72 2.13 -0.81 -8.29
N GLU A 73 1.32 -1.26 -9.25
CA GLU A 73 0.16 -2.10 -8.99
C GLU A 73 0.61 -3.55 -8.90
N PHE A 74 0.05 -4.31 -7.95
CA PHE A 74 0.48 -5.67 -7.70
C PHE A 74 -0.62 -6.49 -7.03
N GLU A 75 -0.51 -7.81 -7.20
CA GLU A 75 -1.14 -8.80 -6.33
C GLU A 75 -0.03 -9.56 -5.58
N PRO A 76 -0.13 -9.75 -4.25
CA PRO A 76 0.94 -10.36 -3.47
C PRO A 76 1.26 -11.80 -3.90
N ASP A 77 2.53 -12.08 -4.19
CA ASP A 77 3.02 -13.43 -4.53
C ASP A 77 3.98 -13.97 -3.45
N SER A 78 3.49 -14.90 -2.63
CA SER A 78 4.27 -15.48 -1.52
C SER A 78 5.48 -16.29 -1.96
N THR A 79 5.61 -16.64 -3.25
CA THR A 79 6.74 -17.38 -3.78
C THR A 79 7.91 -16.48 -4.17
N ARG A 80 7.67 -15.18 -4.36
CA ARG A 80 8.63 -14.19 -4.87
C ARG A 80 8.76 -12.95 -3.99
N GLU A 81 7.87 -12.75 -3.04
CA GLU A 81 7.76 -11.53 -2.26
C GLU A 81 7.61 -11.83 -0.77
N ILE A 82 8.08 -10.90 0.06
CA ILE A 82 7.82 -10.92 1.51
C ILE A 82 6.54 -10.12 1.74
N ILE A 83 5.55 -10.71 2.41
CA ILE A 83 4.20 -10.17 2.49
C ILE A 83 3.83 -9.87 3.95
N PHE A 84 3.36 -8.66 4.18
CA PHE A 84 2.77 -8.22 5.44
C PHE A 84 1.33 -7.76 5.17
N LYS A 85 0.38 -8.20 6.01
CA LYS A 85 -1.05 -7.91 5.88
C LYS A 85 -1.59 -7.04 7.03
N GLU A 86 -0.70 -6.51 7.85
CA GLU A 86 -1.04 -5.67 8.99
C GLU A 86 -0.96 -4.19 8.61
N LEU A 87 -1.76 -3.37 9.26
CA LEU A 87 -1.63 -1.91 9.20
C LEU A 87 -0.28 -1.51 9.82
N GLU A 88 0.45 -0.64 9.12
CA GLU A 88 1.79 -0.19 9.53
C GLU A 88 2.72 -1.34 10.00
N PRO A 89 3.02 -2.31 9.12
CA PRO A 89 3.52 -3.61 9.55
C PRO A 89 4.94 -3.60 10.12
N PHE A 90 5.74 -2.58 9.78
CA PHE A 90 7.11 -2.46 10.25
C PHE A 90 7.68 -1.04 10.13
N LEU A 91 8.76 -0.80 10.88
CA LEU A 91 9.70 0.28 10.62
C LEU A 91 10.89 -0.28 9.86
N TYR A 92 11.57 0.54 9.06
CA TYR A 92 12.73 0.07 8.32
C TYR A 92 13.89 1.04 8.32
N LYS A 93 15.08 0.49 8.08
CA LYS A 93 16.28 1.23 7.67
C LYS A 93 17.08 0.39 6.70
N SER A 94 17.75 1.04 5.76
CA SER A 94 18.76 0.40 4.93
C SER A 94 20.14 0.79 5.43
N ASN A 95 21.08 -0.15 5.35
CA ASN A 95 22.50 0.12 5.51
C ASN A 95 23.26 -0.74 4.50
N LYS A 96 23.95 -0.09 3.57
CA LYS A 96 24.57 -0.75 2.41
C LYS A 96 23.55 -1.62 1.69
N ASP A 97 23.82 -2.92 1.56
CA ASP A 97 22.95 -3.89 0.90
C ASP A 97 22.09 -4.70 1.90
N THR A 98 21.93 -4.20 3.13
CA THR A 98 21.07 -4.82 4.15
C THR A 98 19.85 -3.95 4.45
N LEU A 99 18.66 -4.53 4.31
CA LEU A 99 17.39 -3.93 4.71
C LEU A 99 16.97 -4.52 6.06
N PHE A 100 16.98 -3.68 7.08
CA PHE A 100 16.51 -4.03 8.42
C PHE A 100 15.04 -3.68 8.55
N LEU A 101 14.24 -4.66 8.93
CA LEU A 101 12.81 -4.55 9.15
C LEU A 101 12.54 -4.82 10.62
N TYR A 102 12.05 -3.82 11.34
CA TYR A 102 11.59 -3.95 12.71
C TYR A 102 10.10 -4.29 12.66
N VAL A 103 9.78 -5.57 12.89
CA VAL A 103 8.44 -6.15 12.68
C VAL A 103 7.84 -6.56 14.02
N ARG A 104 6.50 -6.57 14.12
CA ARG A 104 5.81 -7.18 15.26
C ARG A 104 5.84 -8.71 15.21
N LYS A 105 5.72 -9.26 14.00
CA LYS A 105 5.77 -10.68 13.69
C LYS A 105 6.54 -10.89 12.40
N LYS A 106 7.39 -11.91 12.36
CA LYS A 106 8.16 -12.23 11.15
C LYS A 106 7.25 -12.76 10.03
N SER A 107 7.46 -12.25 8.83
CA SER A 107 6.96 -12.84 7.59
C SER A 107 7.93 -13.89 7.06
N ILE A 108 7.41 -14.82 6.27
CA ILE A 108 8.19 -15.77 5.49
C ILE A 108 9.04 -15.00 4.47
N ILE A 109 10.31 -15.38 4.35
CA ILE A 109 11.21 -14.93 3.29
C ILE A 109 11.29 -16.04 2.24
N PRO A 110 10.77 -15.84 1.02
CA PRO A 110 10.81 -16.88 0.00
C PRO A 110 12.25 -17.12 -0.48
N LYS A 111 12.58 -18.39 -0.74
CA LYS A 111 13.91 -18.79 -1.25
C LYS A 111 14.23 -18.19 -2.62
N ASN A 112 13.21 -17.83 -3.40
CA ASN A 112 13.35 -17.40 -4.79
C ASN A 112 13.42 -15.87 -4.96
N ILE A 113 13.63 -15.11 -3.89
CA ILE A 113 13.89 -13.67 -4.01
C ILE A 113 15.20 -13.47 -4.79
N ARG A 114 15.10 -12.99 -6.04
CA ARG A 114 16.25 -12.70 -6.90
C ARG A 114 16.80 -11.32 -6.56
N SER A 115 17.46 -11.19 -5.41
CA SER A 115 18.05 -9.94 -4.96
C SER A 115 19.41 -10.17 -4.32
N LYS A 116 20.31 -9.19 -4.47
CA LYS A 116 21.54 -9.12 -3.67
C LYS A 116 21.31 -8.53 -2.28
N TRP A 117 20.11 -7.99 -2.03
CA TRP A 117 19.74 -7.44 -0.73
C TRP A 117 19.64 -8.52 0.33
N ILE A 118 20.29 -8.29 1.47
CA ILE A 118 20.11 -9.07 2.68
C ILE A 118 18.93 -8.47 3.45
N ILE A 119 17.89 -9.25 3.67
CA ILE A 119 16.68 -8.78 4.38
C ILE A 119 16.68 -9.39 5.78
N GLN A 120 16.78 -8.54 6.80
CA GLN A 120 16.79 -8.95 8.20
C GLN A 120 15.53 -8.48 8.91
N GLN A 121 14.78 -9.43 9.46
CA GLN A 121 13.59 -9.16 10.27
C GLN A 121 13.91 -9.26 11.76
N ILE A 122 13.77 -8.14 12.46
CA ILE A 122 13.99 -8.01 13.91
C ILE A 122 12.61 -7.90 14.56
N GLU A 123 12.21 -8.97 15.23
CA GLU A 123 10.95 -9.01 15.96
C GLU A 123 11.05 -8.12 17.21
N THR A 124 10.10 -7.20 17.35
CA THR A 124 10.13 -6.13 18.34
C THR A 124 8.75 -6.00 18.99
N ASP A 125 8.73 -5.99 20.32
CA ASP A 125 7.50 -5.76 21.08
C ASP A 125 6.95 -4.33 20.90
N ASN A 126 5.72 -4.10 21.35
CA ASN A 126 5.06 -2.81 21.17
C ASN A 126 5.79 -1.66 21.88
N SER A 127 6.36 -1.90 23.07
CA SER A 127 7.07 -0.86 23.83
C SER A 127 8.32 -0.39 23.09
N LYS A 128 9.15 -1.34 22.64
CA LYS A 128 10.35 -1.06 21.86
C LYS A 128 10.02 -0.44 20.50
N MET A 129 8.93 -0.86 19.86
CA MET A 129 8.47 -0.26 18.61
C MET A 129 8.13 1.23 18.79
N MET A 130 7.44 1.57 19.88
CA MET A 130 7.12 2.95 20.23
C MET A 130 8.36 3.78 20.54
N ASP A 131 9.34 3.19 21.21
CA ASP A 131 10.64 3.85 21.45
C ASP A 131 11.41 4.10 20.15
N LEU A 132 11.46 3.12 19.25
CA LEU A 132 12.09 3.24 17.94
C LEU A 132 11.41 4.31 17.08
N ARG A 133 10.08 4.48 17.21
CA ARG A 133 9.34 5.59 16.58
C ARG A 133 9.75 6.96 17.10
N LYS A 134 10.08 7.07 18.39
CA LYS A 134 10.42 8.35 19.04
C LYS A 134 11.89 8.74 18.86
N ARG A 135 12.82 7.76 18.86
CA ARG A 135 14.28 8.00 18.89
C ARG A 135 14.94 8.22 17.51
N GLY A 136 14.19 8.09 16.42
CA GLY A 136 14.46 8.70 15.10
C GLY A 136 15.84 8.45 14.48
N PRO A 137 16.01 7.32 13.76
CA PRO A 137 16.39 7.44 12.35
C PRO A 137 15.64 6.45 11.41
N LEU A 138 14.59 5.79 11.89
CA LEU A 138 13.87 4.78 11.10
C LEU A 138 12.77 5.40 10.22
N ASN A 139 12.64 4.86 9.02
CA ASN A 139 11.62 5.26 8.07
C ASN A 139 10.30 4.51 8.30
N LYS A 140 9.20 5.14 7.87
CA LYS A 140 7.84 4.61 7.90
C LYS A 140 7.31 4.44 6.48
N ILE A 141 6.36 3.52 6.34
CA ILE A 141 5.67 3.20 5.09
C ILE A 141 4.54 4.18 4.83
#